data_AF-A0A0J9EXQ3-F1
#
_entry.id   AF-A0A0J9EXQ3-F1
#
_cell.length_a   1.000
_cell.length_b   1.000
_cell.length_c   1.000
_cell.angle_alpha   90.00
_cell.angle_beta   90.00
_cell.angle_gamma   90.00
#
_symmetry.space_group_name_H-M   'P 1'
#
loop_
_entity.id
_entity.type
_entity.pdbx_description
1 polymer ?
#
loop_
_entity_poly.entity_id
_entity_poly.type
_entity_poly.pdbx_seq_one_letter_code
_entity_poly.pdbx_strand_id
1 'polypeptide(L)' 'MLVQGKVPLAQSLIKYAQEGSYPVVLDRDVVKQLGRRIVLTNVIEVDEKTGYVRHNSERLAQVLLRWYSHA' A
#
# COMPACT_ATOMS: atom_id res chain seq x y z
N MET A 1 5.54 -0.33 10.19
CA MET A 1 5.54 -0.60 8.74
C MET A 1 4.18 -0.25 8.18
N LEU A 2 4.15 0.66 7.21
CA LEU A 2 2.94 1.04 6.49
C LEU A 2 2.76 0.13 5.29
N VAL A 3 1.58 -0.46 5.13
CA VAL A 3 1.27 -1.38 4.03
C VAL A 3 -0.09 -1.05 3.45
N GLN A 4 -0.19 -1.10 2.11
CA GLN A 4 -1.45 -0.98 1.42
C GLN A 4 -2.39 -2.13 1.81
N GLY A 5 -3.54 -1.79 2.38
CA GLY A 5 -4.49 -2.78 2.91
C GLY A 5 -5.53 -3.30 1.91
N LYS A 6 -5.63 -2.67 0.72
CA LYS A 6 -6.60 -3.05 -0.32
C LYS A 6 -5.91 -3.45 -1.62
N VAL A 7 -6.44 -4.49 -2.25
CA VAL A 7 -6.00 -4.93 -3.58
C VAL A 7 -6.29 -3.81 -4.60
N PRO A 8 -5.33 -3.49 -5.49
CA PRO A 8 -5.55 -2.54 -6.59
C PRO A 8 -6.68 -2.98 -7.54
N LEU A 9 -7.17 -2.05 -8.36
CA LEU A 9 -8.19 -2.35 -9.38
C LEU A 9 -7.67 -3.37 -10.40
N ALA A 10 -8.60 -4.15 -10.99
CA ALA A 10 -8.27 -5.19 -11.97
C ALA A 10 -7.44 -4.67 -13.15
N GLN A 11 -7.76 -3.47 -13.65
CA GLN A 11 -6.99 -2.83 -14.73
C GLN A 11 -5.52 -2.62 -14.37
N SER A 12 -5.24 -2.24 -13.12
CA SER A 12 -3.87 -2.07 -12.62
C SER A 12 -3.19 -3.42 -12.50
N LEU A 13 -3.88 -4.44 -11.98
CA LEU A 13 -3.32 -5.79 -11.88
C LEU A 13 -2.90 -6.34 -13.25
N ILE A 14 -3.75 -6.17 -14.28
CA ILE A 14 -3.46 -6.60 -15.64
C ILE A 14 -2.26 -5.85 -16.21
N LYS A 15 -2.24 -4.52 -16.07
CA LYS A 15 -1.15 -3.68 -16.58
C LYS A 15 0.20 -4.06 -15.96
N TYR A 16 0.26 -4.13 -14.62
CA TYR A 16 1.53 -4.46 -13.95
C TYR A 16 1.97 -5.90 -14.25
N ALA A 17 1.04 -6.85 -14.42
CA ALA A 17 1.37 -8.22 -14.80
C ALA A 17 2.01 -8.31 -16.20
N GLN A 18 1.61 -7.46 -17.16
CA GLN A 18 2.26 -7.36 -18.48
C GLN A 18 3.73 -6.92 -18.38
N GLU A 19 4.06 -6.17 -17.33
CA GLU A 19 5.41 -5.71 -17.03
C GLU A 19 6.14 -6.66 -16.05
N GLY A 20 5.58 -7.83 -15.75
CA GLY A 20 6.14 -8.81 -14.80
C GLY A 20 6.11 -8.36 -13.33
N SER A 21 5.25 -7.39 -13.00
CA SER A 21 5.14 -6.77 -11.69
C SER A 21 3.82 -7.14 -11.01
N TYR A 22 3.87 -7.35 -9.69
CA TYR A 22 2.74 -7.86 -8.91
C TYR A 22 2.61 -7.13 -7.57
N PRO A 23 1.40 -7.05 -6.99
CA PRO A 23 1.24 -6.52 -5.64
C PRO A 23 2.11 -7.27 -4.64
N VAL A 24 2.79 -6.51 -3.77
CA VAL A 24 3.60 -7.09 -2.70
C VAL A 24 2.67 -7.75 -1.68
N VAL A 25 2.81 -9.07 -1.52
CA VAL A 25 2.08 -9.84 -0.52
C VAL A 25 2.73 -9.62 0.85
N LEU A 26 1.92 -9.20 1.82
CA LEU A 26 2.37 -9.03 3.20
C LEU A 26 2.32 -10.37 3.94
N ASP A 27 3.49 -10.90 4.29
CA ASP A 27 3.61 -11.94 5.31
C ASP A 27 3.50 -11.31 6.71
N ARG A 28 2.35 -11.48 7.34
CA ARG A 28 2.07 -10.88 8.65
C ARG A 28 2.84 -11.58 9.76
N ASP A 29 3.10 -12.87 9.63
CA ASP A 29 3.70 -13.66 10.71
C ASP A 29 5.20 -13.38 10.77
N VAL A 30 5.87 -13.35 9.63
CA VAL A 30 7.29 -12.95 9.54
C VAL A 30 7.47 -11.51 10.05
N VAL A 31 6.63 -10.57 9.62
CA VAL A 31 6.77 -9.16 10.04
C VAL A 31 6.51 -8.98 11.54
N LYS A 32 5.57 -9.74 12.14
CA LYS A 32 5.34 -9.74 13.58
C LYS A 32 6.53 -10.33 14.35
N GLN A 33 7.12 -11.42 13.87
CA GLN A 33 8.30 -12.03 14.49
C GLN A 33 9.50 -11.07 14.55
N LEU A 34 9.61 -10.16 13.57
CA LEU A 34 10.61 -9.09 13.56
C LEU A 34 10.31 -7.94 14.55
N GLY A 35 9.28 -8.06 15.40
CA GLY A 35 8.91 -7.03 16.39
C GLY A 35 8.34 -5.76 15.78
N ARG A 36 7.86 -5.80 14.52
CA ARG A 36 7.40 -4.61 13.79
C ARG A 36 5.89 -4.46 13.88
N ARG A 37 5.43 -3.26 14.22
CA ARG A 37 4.01 -2.88 14.11
C ARG A 37 3.61 -2.77 12.64
N ILE A 38 2.50 -3.40 12.26
CA ILE A 38 1.90 -3.33 10.93
C ILE A 38 0.75 -2.32 10.95
N VAL A 39 0.73 -1.38 10.00
CA VAL A 39 -0.37 -0.44 9.78
C VAL A 39 -0.93 -0.69 8.39
N LEU A 40 -2.13 -1.29 8.33
CA LEU A 40 -2.86 -1.54 7.09
C LEU A 40 -3.83 -0.39 6.84
N THR A 41 -3.66 0.31 5.72
CA THR A 41 -4.49 1.45 5.36
C THR A 41 -4.50 1.66 3.85
N ASN A 42 -5.44 2.46 3.36
CA ASN A 42 -5.51 2.81 1.95
C ASN A 42 -4.72 4.10 1.70
N VAL A 43 -3.50 3.96 1.17
CA VAL A 43 -2.60 5.09 0.88
C VAL A 43 -2.26 5.19 -0.59
N ILE A 44 -2.91 4.40 -1.44
CA ILE A 44 -2.75 4.49 -2.88
C ILE A 44 -3.91 5.25 -3.54
N GLU A 45 -3.63 5.71 -4.73
CA GLU A 45 -4.57 6.15 -5.75
C GLU A 45 -4.25 5.43 -7.06
N VAL A 46 -5.27 5.23 -7.88
CA VAL A 46 -5.14 4.64 -9.21
C VAL A 46 -5.54 5.71 -10.21
N ASP A 47 -4.66 5.97 -11.17
CA ASP A 47 -5.05 6.77 -12.32
C ASP A 47 -5.98 5.93 -13.20
N GLU A 48 -7.24 6.33 -13.27
CA GLU A 48 -8.27 5.59 -14.00
C GLU A 48 -8.03 5.54 -15.52
N LYS A 49 -7.26 6.49 -16.07
CA LYS A 49 -6.97 6.55 -17.51
C LYS A 49 -5.78 5.66 -17.88
N THR A 50 -4.75 5.65 -17.04
CA THR A 50 -3.49 4.95 -17.34
C THR A 50 -3.33 3.62 -16.62
N GLY A 51 -4.13 3.37 -15.58
CA GLY A 51 -4.05 2.19 -14.72
C GLY A 51 -2.86 2.20 -13.76
N TYR A 52 -2.05 3.26 -13.71
CA TYR A 52 -0.91 3.36 -12.79
C TYR A 52 -1.36 3.50 -11.33
N VAL A 53 -0.61 2.86 -10.44
CA VAL A 53 -0.83 2.94 -9.00
C VAL A 53 0.24 3.83 -8.38
N ARG A 54 -0.17 4.84 -7.64
CA ARG A 54 0.71 5.77 -6.91
C ARG A 54 0.25 5.91 -5.47
N HIS A 55 1.12 6.42 -4.61
CA HIS A 55 0.69 6.84 -3.28
C HIS A 55 -0.12 8.12 -3.40
N ASN A 56 -1.25 8.18 -2.71
CA ASN A 56 -1.94 9.44 -2.47
C ASN A 56 -1.21 10.17 -1.33
N SER A 57 -0.52 11.26 -1.66
CA SER A 57 0.33 12.00 -0.74
C SER A 57 -0.41 12.51 0.50
N GLU A 58 -1.66 12.95 0.36
CA GLU A 58 -2.47 13.44 1.47
C GLU A 58 -2.82 12.33 2.47
N ARG A 59 -3.33 11.19 1.96
CA ARG A 59 -3.63 10.02 2.80
C ARG A 59 -2.38 9.50 3.48
N LEU A 60 -1.25 9.46 2.77
CA LEU A 60 0.03 9.05 3.33
C LEU A 60 0.46 9.99 4.46
N ALA A 61 0.42 11.30 4.24
CA ALA A 61 0.77 12.31 5.25
C ALA A 61 -0.11 12.22 6.49
N GLN A 62 -1.43 12.04 6.32
CA GLN A 62 -2.37 11.87 7.43
C GLN A 62 -2.03 10.65 8.30
N VAL A 63 -1.66 9.53 7.68
CA VAL A 63 -1.29 8.31 8.42
C VAL A 63 0.02 8.53 9.17
N LEU A 64 1.01 9.16 8.55
CA LEU A 64 2.29 9.46 9.20
C LEU A 64 2.10 10.41 10.39
N LEU A 65 1.36 11.50 10.22
CA LEU A 65 1.05 12.45 11.28
C LEU A 65 0.39 11.75 12.47
N ARG A 66 -0.71 11.01 12.24
CA ARG A 66 -1.39 10.25 13.30
C ARG A 66 -0.48 9.26 14.01
N TRP A 67 0.44 8.63 13.27
CA TRP A 67 1.37 7.68 13.85
C TRP A 67 2.40 8.36 14.76
N TYR A 68 2.94 9.50 14.35
CA TYR A 68 3.85 10.31 15.18
C TYR A 68 3.16 10.99 16.36
N SER A 69 1.88 11.37 16.23
CA SER A 69 1.11 12.00 17.31
C SER A 69 0.62 11.01 18.38
N HIS A 70 0.76 9.70 18.15
CA HIS A 70 0.42 8.64 19.12
C HIS A 70 1.66 7.81 19.51
N ALA A 71 2.86 8.36 19.27
CA ALA A 71 4.13 7.90 19.83
C ALA A 71 4.47 8.75 21.06
#